data_AF-R5LM90-F1
#
_entry.id   AF-R5LM90-F1
#
_cell.length_a   1.000
_cell.length_b   1.000
_cell.length_c   1.000
_cell.angle_alpha   90.00
_cell.angle_beta   90.00
_cell.angle_gamma   90.00
#
_symmetry.space_group_name_H-M   'P 1'
#
loop_
_entity.id
_entity.type
_entity.pdbx_description
1 polymer ?
#
loop_
_entity_poly.entity_id
_entity_poly.type
_entity_poly.pdbx_seq_one_letter_code
_entity_poly.pdbx_strand_id
1 'polypeptide(L)' 'MCIGGDRFGNYEGLLPEGHSYTECDVNTLGASSRGAERIVFSSDGLIYYTGDHYASFTLLYGEE' A
#
# COMPACT_ATOMS: atom_id res chain seq x y z
N MET A 1 16.08 6.57 0.29
CA MET A 1 16.03 5.10 0.46
C MET A 1 14.60 4.68 0.17
N CYS A 2 14.39 3.78 -0.78
CA CYS A 2 13.06 3.22 -1.06
C CYS A 2 12.91 1.91 -0.29
N ILE A 3 11.76 1.68 0.33
CA ILE A 3 11.42 0.45 1.06
C ILE A 3 10.22 -0.20 0.37
N GLY A 4 10.23 -1.53 0.26
CA GLY A 4 9.09 -2.28 -0.25
C GLY A 4 9.30 -3.78 -0.13
N GLY A 5 8.19 -4.50 0.03
CA GLY A 5 8.18 -5.95 0.26
C GLY A 5 7.84 -6.35 1.71
N ASP A 6 7.67 -5.39 2.61
CA ASP A 6 7.26 -5.66 3.99
C ASP A 6 5.75 -5.94 4.07
N ARG A 7 5.36 -6.77 5.04
CA ARG A 7 3.95 -7.10 5.30
C ARG A 7 3.19 -5.86 5.75
N PHE A 8 2.07 -5.57 5.10
CA PHE A 8 1.11 -4.56 5.54
C PHE A 8 0.04 -5.21 6.43
N GLY A 9 -0.14 -4.68 7.64
CA GLY A 9 -0.94 -5.33 8.68
C GLY A 9 -2.45 -5.14 8.59
N ASN A 10 -2.93 -4.13 7.84
CA ASN A 10 -4.34 -3.72 7.79
C ASN A 10 -5.00 -3.56 9.18
N TYR A 11 -4.25 -3.05 10.18
CA TYR A 11 -4.73 -2.98 11.57
C TYR A 11 -5.95 -2.07 11.77
N GLU A 12 -6.14 -1.11 10.87
CA GLU A 12 -7.28 -0.19 10.87
C GLU A 12 -8.50 -0.76 10.12
N GLY A 13 -8.36 -1.92 9.46
CA GLY A 13 -9.45 -2.59 8.76
C GLY A 13 -10.00 -1.81 7.55
N LEU A 14 -9.17 -0.96 6.93
CA LEU A 14 -9.57 -0.11 5.80
C LEU A 14 -9.57 -0.87 4.46
N LEU A 15 -8.86 -1.98 4.38
CA LEU A 15 -8.88 -2.92 3.25
C LEU A 15 -9.70 -4.18 3.61
N PRO A 16 -10.20 -4.93 2.61
CA PRO A 16 -10.89 -6.20 2.85
C PRO A 16 -10.07 -7.18 3.70
N GLU A 17 -10.73 -7.85 4.63
CA GLU A 17 -10.13 -8.85 5.50
C GLU A 17 -9.91 -10.19 4.79
N GLY A 18 -9.04 -11.04 5.35
CA GLY A 18 -8.77 -12.39 4.81
C GLY A 18 -7.70 -12.44 3.71
N HIS A 19 -7.12 -11.29 3.35
CA HIS A 19 -6.03 -11.19 2.38
C HIS A 19 -4.68 -10.97 3.08
N SER A 20 -3.60 -11.42 2.44
CA SER A 20 -2.24 -11.08 2.87
C SER A 20 -1.72 -9.91 2.05
N TYR A 21 -1.46 -8.79 2.72
CA TYR A 21 -1.00 -7.56 2.08
C TYR A 21 0.50 -7.31 2.27
N THR A 22 1.08 -6.68 1.26
CA THR A 22 2.46 -6.19 1.22
C THR A 22 2.45 -4.75 0.77
N GLU A 23 3.38 -3.93 1.26
CA GLU A 23 3.50 -2.53 0.88
C GLU A 23 4.81 -2.17 0.18
N CYS A 24 4.78 -1.09 -0.60
CA CYS A 24 5.99 -0.45 -1.11
C CYS A 24 5.85 1.07 -1.27
N ASP A 25 6.99 1.75 -1.11
CA ASP A 25 7.15 3.19 -1.30
C ASP A 25 6.92 3.60 -2.76
N VAL A 26 6.18 4.70 -2.94
CA VAL A 26 5.99 5.36 -4.25
C VAL A 26 6.74 6.69 -4.25
N ASN A 27 7.21 7.12 -5.44
CA ASN A 27 7.88 8.43 -5.66
C ASN A 27 9.09 8.72 -4.75
N THR A 28 9.72 7.69 -4.18
CA THR A 28 10.82 7.87 -3.21
C THR A 28 12.21 7.94 -3.85
N LEU A 29 12.38 7.44 -5.08
CA LEU A 29 13.68 7.47 -5.75
C LEU A 29 14.09 8.92 -6.04
N GLY A 30 15.18 9.38 -5.42
CA GLY A 30 15.66 10.76 -5.52
C GLY A 30 15.01 11.76 -4.55
N ALA A 31 14.04 11.31 -3.73
CA ALA A 31 13.41 12.15 -2.72
C ALA A 31 14.26 12.24 -1.43
N SER A 32 14.08 13.32 -0.67
CA SER A 32 14.75 13.55 0.62
C SER A 32 14.20 12.68 1.76
N SER A 33 13.01 12.10 1.58
CA SER A 33 12.33 11.20 2.52
C SER A 33 11.47 10.19 1.76
N ARG A 34 10.86 9.22 2.46
CA ARG A 34 9.96 8.21 1.87
C ARG A 34 8.60 8.78 1.42
N GLY A 35 8.24 9.99 1.84
CA GLY A 35 6.91 10.54 1.61
C GLY A 35 5.77 9.72 2.23
N ALA A 36 4.54 10.07 1.87
CA ALA A 36 3.31 9.43 2.36
C ALA A 36 2.74 8.38 1.39
N GLU A 37 3.19 8.38 0.14
CA GLU A 37 2.58 7.59 -0.93
C GLU A 37 3.04 6.13 -0.90
N ARG A 38 2.10 5.20 -0.98
CA ARG A 38 2.37 3.75 -1.02
C ARG A 38 1.44 3.02 -1.99
N ILE A 39 1.95 1.93 -2.54
CA ILE A 39 1.10 0.85 -3.06
C ILE A 39 0.99 -0.23 -1.98
N VAL A 40 -0.21 -0.72 -1.76
CA VAL A 40 -0.49 -1.91 -0.95
C VAL A 40 -1.13 -2.96 -1.85
N PHE A 41 -0.54 -4.14 -1.95
CA PHE A 41 -1.00 -5.19 -2.84
C PHE A 41 -1.18 -6.51 -2.10
N SER A 42 -2.23 -7.25 -2.45
CA SER A 42 -2.51 -8.55 -1.87
C SER A 42 -1.83 -9.68 -2.65
N SER A 43 -1.67 -10.83 -2.00
CA SER A 43 -1.15 -12.04 -2.63
C SER A 43 -2.04 -12.61 -3.75
N ASP A 44 -3.31 -12.22 -3.78
CA ASP A 44 -4.34 -12.68 -4.72
C ASP A 44 -4.75 -11.63 -5.77
N GLY A 45 -4.02 -10.51 -5.84
CA GLY A 45 -4.08 -9.60 -6.98
C GLY A 45 -4.89 -8.32 -6.79
N LEU A 46 -5.30 -7.97 -5.56
CA LEU A 46 -5.81 -6.64 -5.25
C LEU A 46 -4.64 -5.65 -5.16
N ILE A 47 -4.80 -4.46 -5.72
CA ILE A 47 -3.80 -3.38 -5.68
C ILE A 47 -4.49 -2.09 -5.27
N TYR A 48 -3.99 -1.50 -4.19
CA TYR A 48 -4.46 -0.25 -3.62
C TYR A 48 -3.36 0.79 -3.62
N TYR A 49 -3.75 2.04 -3.77
CA TYR A 49 -2.90 3.20 -3.59
C TYR A 49 -3.38 4.03 -2.40
N THR A 50 -2.43 4.51 -1.60
CA THR A 50 -2.65 5.54 -0.58
C THR A 50 -1.74 6.73 -0.89
N GLY A 51 -2.32 7.94 -0.89
CA GLY A 51 -1.56 9.20 -0.99
C GLY A 51 -1.31 9.88 0.36
N ASP A 52 -1.90 9.36 1.43
CA ASP A 52 -2.03 10.03 2.73
C ASP A 52 -1.53 9.16 3.89
N HIS A 53 -0.54 8.30 3.63
CA HIS A 53 0.10 7.46 4.63
C HIS A 53 -0.90 6.53 5.35
N TYR A 54 -1.62 5.74 4.55
CA TYR A 54 -2.57 4.68 4.92
C TYR A 54 -3.90 5.16 5.51
N ALA A 55 -4.20 6.47 5.47
CA ALA A 55 -5.46 6.99 6.01
C ALA A 55 -6.65 6.76 5.06
N SER A 56 -6.40 6.66 3.76
CA SER A 56 -7.39 6.25 2.77
C SER A 56 -6.77 5.48 1.61
N PHE A 57 -7.60 4.68 0.92
CA PHE A 57 -7.16 3.83 -0.18
C PHE A 57 -8.03 4.02 -1.41
N THR A 58 -7.39 3.98 -2.58
CA THR A 58 -8.04 3.87 -3.88
C THR A 58 -7.70 2.50 -4.47
N LEU A 59 -8.73 1.71 -4.82
CA LEU A 59 -8.55 0.47 -5.56
C LEU A 59 -8.07 0.79 -6.98
N LEU A 60 -6.88 0.32 -7.33
CA LEU A 60 -6.31 0.47 -8.67
C LEU A 60 -6.56 -0.75 -9.55
N TYR A 61 -6.60 -1.95 -8.96
CA TYR A 61 -6.80 -3.21 -9.66
C TYR A 61 -7.36 -4.29 -8.71
N GLY A 62 -8.29 -5.10 -9.20
CA GLY A 62 -9.06 -6.08 -8.41
C GLY A 62 -10.57 -5.91 -8.64
N GLU A 63 -11.35 -6.97 -8.44
CA GLU A 63 -12.82 -6.84 -8.37
C GLU A 63 -13.20 -6.26 -6.99
N GLU A 64 -14.29 -5.48 -6.95
CA GLU A 64 -14.84 -4.88 -5.72
C GLU A 64 -15.60 -5.91 -4.89
#